data_AF-A0A529FK78-F1
#
_entry.id   AF-A0A529FK78-F1
#
_cell.length_a   1.000
_cell.length_b   1.000
_cell.length_c   1.000
_cell.angle_alpha   90.00
_cell.angle_beta   90.00
_cell.angle_gamma   90.00
#
_symmetry.space_group_name_H-M   'P 1'
#
loop_
_entity.id
_entity.type
_entity.pdbx_description
1 polymer ?
#
loop_
_entity_poly.entity_id
_entity_poly.type
_entity_poly.pdbx_seq_one_letter_code
_entity_poly.pdbx_strand_id
1 'polypeptide(L)' 'MTDGFRLLMLGAMYENGGNTTHRFLDGHPEMFVYPFESQIGTRLVNDAMTSLFPVKYRWPAFPLDAAPVDDYK' A
#
# COMPACT_ATOMS: atom_id res chain seq x y z
N MET A 1 -14.39 23.27 15.09
CA MET A 1 -13.39 23.51 14.03
C MET A 1 -13.27 22.23 13.24
N THR A 2 -13.59 22.23 11.95
CA THR A 2 -13.27 21.13 11.05
C THR A 2 -11.76 21.17 10.86
N ASP A 3 -11.04 20.49 11.73
CA ASP A 3 -9.61 20.29 11.51
C ASP A 3 -9.49 19.58 10.16
N GLY A 4 -8.95 20.29 9.18
CA GLY A 4 -8.83 19.78 7.82
C GLY A 4 -7.97 18.53 7.82
N PHE A 5 -8.26 17.60 6.91
CA PHE A 5 -7.40 16.44 6.71
C PHE A 5 -5.96 16.90 6.41
N ARG A 6 -5.01 16.53 7.29
CA ARG A 6 -3.60 16.90 7.16
C ARG A 6 -2.87 15.83 6.35
N LEU A 7 -2.68 16.10 5.06
CA LEU A 7 -1.96 15.23 4.14
C LEU A 7 -0.47 15.54 4.13
N LEU A 8 0.37 14.51 4.29
CA LEU A 8 1.82 14.57 4.07
C LEU A 8 2.16 13.61 2.92
N MET A 9 2.73 14.13 1.83
CA MET A 9 3.20 13.32 0.70
C MET A 9 4.73 13.23 0.72
N LEU A 10 5.25 12.01 0.69
CA LEU A 10 6.69 11.76 0.55
C LEU A 10 7.01 11.58 -0.94
N GLY A 11 7.75 12.53 -1.51
CA GLY A 11 8.26 12.43 -2.88
C GLY A 11 9.72 12.01 -2.89
N ALA A 12 10.00 10.77 -3.28
CA ALA A 12 11.36 10.25 -3.36
C ALA A 12 11.51 9.36 -4.60
N MET A 13 12.65 9.45 -5.29
CA MET A 13 13.00 8.47 -6.33
C MET A 13 13.23 7.10 -5.68
N TYR A 14 13.10 6.03 -6.47
CA TYR A 14 13.16 4.62 -6.02
C TYR A 14 14.32 4.32 -5.05
N GLU A 15 15.48 4.95 -5.26
CA GLU A 15 16.73 4.69 -4.52
C GLU A 15 16.98 5.67 -3.37
N ASN A 16 16.12 6.69 -3.20
CA ASN A 16 16.31 7.75 -2.20
C ASN A 16 15.70 7.42 -0.83
N GLY A 17 15.34 6.16 -0.60
CA GLY A 17 14.84 5.71 0.70
C GLY A 17 13.40 6.12 1.04
N GLY A 18 12.60 6.54 0.05
CA GLY A 18 11.18 6.86 0.23
C GLY A 18 10.42 5.71 0.89
N ASN A 19 10.57 4.50 0.36
CA ASN A 19 9.98 3.28 0.90
C ASN A 19 10.43 2.99 2.34
N THR A 20 11.71 3.17 2.64
CA THR A 20 12.25 2.95 3.99
C THR A 20 11.63 3.93 4.98
N THR A 21 11.57 5.21 4.62
CA THR A 21 10.94 6.25 5.43
C THR A 21 9.45 5.95 5.63
N HIS A 22 8.76 5.53 4.57
CA HIS A 22 7.37 5.13 4.60
C HIS A 22 7.13 3.97 5.58
N ARG A 23 7.96 2.91 5.54
CA ARG A 23 7.89 1.78 6.48
C ARG A 23 8.24 2.16 7.92
N PHE A 24 9.13 3.14 8.12
CA PHE A 24 9.52 3.57 9.47
C PHE A 24 8.39 4.32 10.19
N LEU A 25 7.53 5.01 9.42
CA LEU A 25 6.37 5.71 9.95
C LEU A 25 5.15 4.78 10.13
N ASP A 26 5.15 3.61 9.49
CA ASP A 26 4.06 2.64 9.57
C ASP A 26 3.85 2.16 11.01
N GLY A 27 2.62 2.30 11.51
CA GLY A 27 2.26 2.02 12.91
C GLY A 27 2.43 3.18 13.89
N HIS A 28 2.80 4.39 13.45
CA HIS A 28 2.89 5.56 14.33
C HIS A 28 1.50 5.95 14.89
N PRO A 29 1.35 6.19 16.22
CA PRO A 29 0.04 6.35 16.87
C PRO A 29 -0.75 7.58 16.42
N GLU A 30 -0.09 8.57 15.83
CA GLU A 30 -0.70 9.83 15.39
C GLU A 30 -0.78 9.98 13.86
N MET A 31 -0.44 8.92 13.10
CA MET A 31 -0.38 8.99 11.64
C MET A 31 -0.98 7.75 11.00
N PHE A 32 -1.85 7.97 10.02
CA PHE A 32 -2.24 6.93 9.08
C PHE A 32 -1.27 6.95 7.91
N VAL A 33 -0.54 5.84 7.74
CA VAL A 33 0.48 5.68 6.71
C VAL A 33 -0.07 4.82 5.59
N TYR A 34 0.05 5.29 4.34
CA TYR A 34 -0.52 4.61 3.19
C TYR A 34 0.40 3.48 2.70
N PRO A 35 0.03 2.20 2.85
CA PRO A 35 1.00 1.11 2.73
C PRO A 35 1.54 0.83 1.32
N PHE A 36 1.19 1.60 0.30
CA PHE A 36 1.48 1.27 -1.10
C PHE A 36 2.35 2.32 -1.83
N GLU A 37 3.65 2.03 -1.89
CA GLU A 37 4.51 2.49 -2.99
C GLU A 37 5.42 1.37 -3.53
N SER A 38 5.77 0.35 -2.72
CA SER A 38 6.73 -0.71 -3.10
C SER A 38 6.26 -2.15 -3.01
N GLN A 39 4.97 -2.41 -2.75
CA GLN A 39 4.42 -3.77 -2.73
C GLN A 39 3.03 -3.79 -3.35
N ILE A 40 2.97 -3.78 -4.67
CA ILE A 40 1.69 -3.67 -5.39
C ILE A 40 0.91 -4.99 -5.42
N GLY A 41 1.51 -6.16 -5.23
CA GLY A 41 0.74 -7.39 -5.41
C GLY A 41 -0.22 -7.70 -4.27
N THR A 42 -1.44 -8.07 -4.63
CA THR A 42 -2.43 -8.67 -3.73
C THR A 42 -2.45 -10.19 -3.91
N ARG A 43 -2.99 -10.91 -2.93
CA ARG A 43 -3.26 -12.36 -3.05
C ARG A 43 -4.29 -12.70 -4.13
N LEU A 44 -4.96 -11.69 -4.69
CA LEU A 44 -5.96 -11.83 -5.74
C LEU A 44 -5.33 -11.96 -7.13
N VAL A 45 -4.02 -11.71 -7.27
CA VAL A 45 -3.28 -12.01 -8.50
C VAL A 45 -3.10 -13.53 -8.61
N ASN A 46 -3.99 -14.19 -9.35
CA ASN A 46 -3.97 -15.62 -9.57
C ASN A 46 -3.97 -15.94 -11.07
N ASP A 47 -2.80 -15.80 -11.69
CA ASP A 47 -2.57 -16.12 -13.09
C ASP A 47 -1.52 -17.23 -13.28
N ALA A 48 -1.36 -17.67 -14.53
CA ALA A 48 -0.44 -18.75 -14.88
C ALA A 48 1.03 -18.48 -14.53
N MET A 49 1.42 -17.23 -14.31
CA MET A 49 2.80 -16.83 -13.97
C MET A 49 2.99 -16.58 -12.48
N THR A 50 2.04 -16.94 -11.62
CA THR A 50 2.12 -16.68 -10.17
C THR A 50 3.34 -17.34 -9.51
N SER A 51 3.83 -18.46 -10.05
CA SER A 51 5.05 -19.14 -9.57
C SER A 51 6.36 -18.49 -10.03
N LEU A 52 6.34 -17.63 -11.05
CA LEU A 52 7.53 -17.06 -11.67
C LEU A 52 7.97 -15.74 -11.03
N PHE A 53 7.04 -15.02 -10.39
CA PHE A 53 7.31 -13.70 -9.84
C PHE A 53 6.71 -13.58 -8.43
N PRO A 54 7.50 -13.16 -7.43
CA PRO A 54 6.98 -12.88 -6.10
C PRO A 54 5.82 -11.88 -6.15
N VAL A 55 4.77 -12.14 -5.36
CA VAL A 55 3.55 -11.33 -5.31
C VAL A 55 3.86 -9.84 -5.19
N LYS A 56 4.78 -9.43 -4.32
CA LYS A 56 5.17 -8.02 -4.10
C LYS A 56 5.57 -7.23 -5.36
N TYR A 57 5.98 -7.90 -6.45
CA TYR A 57 6.35 -7.27 -7.72
C TYR A 57 5.23 -7.27 -8.78
N ARG A 58 4.04 -7.76 -8.44
CA ARG A 58 2.89 -7.85 -9.36
C ARG A 58 1.98 -6.63 -9.24
N TRP A 59 1.35 -6.23 -10.33
CA TRP A 59 0.28 -5.23 -10.29
C TRP A 59 -0.86 -5.72 -9.39
N PRO A 60 -1.46 -4.87 -8.53
CA PRO A 60 -2.50 -5.30 -7.63
C PRO A 60 -3.75 -5.71 -8.41
N ALA A 61 -4.43 -6.76 -7.96
CA ALA A 61 -5.82 -6.99 -8.29
C ALA A 61 -6.68 -6.65 -7.06
N PHE A 62 -7.76 -5.89 -7.26
CA PHE A 62 -8.68 -5.51 -6.18
C PHE A 62 -10.05 -6.18 -6.40
N PRO A 63 -10.74 -6.59 -5.33
CA PRO A 63 -12.10 -7.11 -5.42
C PRO A 63 -13.05 -5.92 -5.59
N LEU A 64 -13.52 -5.70 -6.82
CA LEU A 64 -14.37 -4.53 -7.15
C LEU A 64 -15.83 -4.69 -6.66
N ASP A 65 -16.16 -5.88 -6.17
CA ASP A 65 -17.46 -6.27 -5.62
C ASP A 65 -17.49 -6.28 -4.09
N ALA A 66 -16.36 -6.08 -3.41
CA ALA A 66 -16.29 -6.05 -1.96
C ALA A 66 -16.96 -4.80 -1.37
N ALA A 67 -17.62 -4.97 -0.21
CA ALA A 67 -18.06 -3.82 0.57
C ALA A 67 -16.89 -3.33 1.45
N PRO A 68 -16.82 -2.03 1.80
CA PRO A 68 -15.74 -1.51 2.65
C PRO A 68 -15.55 -2.29 3.95
N VAL A 69 -16.64 -2.79 4.56
CA VAL A 69 -16.60 -3.59 5.78
C VAL A 69 -15.84 -4.93 5.63
N ASP A 70 -15.73 -5.45 4.41
CA ASP A 70 -15.03 -6.70 4.13
C ASP A 70 -13.50 -6.49 4.03
N ASP A 71 -13.06 -5.27 3.67
CA ASP A 71 -11.63 -4.91 3.58
C ASP A 71 -11.01 -4.50 4.92
N TYR A 72 -11.82 -4.10 5.91
CA TYR A 72 -11.37 -3.61 7.23
C TYR A 72 -11.42 -4.65 8.37
N LYS A 73 -11.76 -5.91 8.08
CA LYS A 73 -11.73 -7.02 9.06
C LYS A 73 -10.43 -7.80 9.01
#